data_AF-A0A3E5AIV8-F1
#
_entry.id   AF-A0A3E5AIV8-F1
#
_cell.length_a   1.000
_cell.length_b   1.000
_cell.length_c   1.000
_cell.angle_alpha   90.00
_cell.angle_beta   90.00
_cell.angle_gamma   90.00
#
_symmetry.space_group_name_H-M   'P 1'
#
loop_
_entity.id
_entity.type
_entity.pdbx_description
1 polymer ?
#
loop_
_entity_poly.entity_id
_entity_poly.type
_entity_poly.pdbx_seq_one_letter_code
_entity_poly.pdbx_strand_id
1 'polypeptide(L)'
;MAKEYFADNARFADLCNNILYGGREVILPENLKERDTTEVLTALGLDKKTIAVQKLRDIFKNASIKYTGKSYVVLIGVENQSDIHYSIPVKNMFYDVMAYGNQVKETAKKHRKEKDTATSDEFLSGFTKEDKLIPVITITVYLGTKEWDGPRKLSDMFG
;
A
#
# COMPACT_ATOMS: atom_id res chain seq x y z
N MET A 1 5.38 -16.88 7.17
CA MET A 1 4.62 -17.04 8.43
C MET A 1 3.64 -15.88 8.64
N ALA A 2 4.04 -14.61 8.55
CA ALA A 2 3.23 -13.40 8.73
C ALA A 2 2.26 -13.20 7.58
N LYS A 3 2.71 -13.41 6.34
CA LYS A 3 1.82 -13.36 5.19
C LYS A 3 0.68 -14.37 5.31
N GLU A 4 0.99 -15.60 5.70
CA GLU A 4 -0.01 -16.65 5.91
C GLU A 4 -0.91 -16.32 7.11
N TYR A 5 -0.32 -15.79 8.19
CA TYR A 5 -1.06 -15.37 9.37
C TYR A 5 -2.08 -14.27 9.06
N PHE A 6 -1.69 -13.26 8.27
CA PHE A 6 -2.53 -12.14 7.83
C PHE A 6 -3.25 -12.38 6.49
N ALA A 7 -3.18 -13.59 5.94
CA ALA A 7 -4.06 -13.99 4.84
C ALA A 7 -5.50 -14.10 5.35
N ASP A 8 -5.68 -14.57 6.59
CA ASP A 8 -6.95 -14.61 7.28
C ASP A 8 -7.55 -13.19 7.46
N ASN A 9 -8.77 -12.99 6.95
CA ASN A 9 -9.46 -11.70 7.00
C ASN A 9 -9.74 -11.23 8.44
N ALA A 10 -10.01 -12.13 9.38
CA ALA A 10 -10.31 -11.76 10.76
C ALA A 10 -9.07 -11.22 11.46
N ARG A 11 -7.94 -11.91 11.34
CA ARG A 11 -6.65 -11.45 11.87
C ARG A 11 -6.17 -10.15 11.22
N PHE A 12 -6.37 -10.02 9.91
CA PHE A 12 -6.06 -8.79 9.19
C PHE A 12 -6.88 -7.61 9.71
N ALA A 13 -8.21 -7.79 9.80
CA ALA A 13 -9.13 -6.75 10.26
C ALA A 13 -8.84 -6.34 11.70
N ASP A 14 -8.61 -7.30 12.60
CA ASP A 14 -8.31 -7.05 14.01
C ASP A 14 -7.05 -6.19 14.17
N LEU A 15 -5.95 -6.57 13.52
CA LEU A 15 -4.71 -5.79 13.53
C LEU A 15 -4.95 -4.35 13.02
N CYS A 16 -5.64 -4.22 11.89
CA CYS A 16 -5.91 -2.91 11.29
C CYS A 16 -6.82 -2.06 12.18
N ASN A 17 -7.83 -2.67 12.81
CA ASN A 17 -8.73 -1.99 13.74
C ASN A 17 -8.00 -1.52 14.99
N ASN A 18 -7.08 -2.33 15.51
CA ASN A 18 -6.23 -1.94 16.63
C ASN A 18 -5.36 -0.72 16.27
N ILE A 19 -4.64 -0.78 15.14
CA ILE A 19 -3.67 0.25 14.74
C ILE A 19 -4.36 1.54 14.26
N LEU A 20 -5.39 1.42 13.42
CA LEU A 20 -5.99 2.58 12.72
C LEU A 20 -7.18 3.18 13.47
N TYR A 21 -7.89 2.38 14.28
CA TYR A 21 -9.16 2.78 14.89
C TYR A 21 -9.20 2.61 16.42
N GLY A 22 -8.06 2.30 17.05
CA GLY A 22 -7.94 2.14 18.49
C GLY A 22 -8.73 0.95 19.03
N GLY A 23 -8.82 -0.13 18.25
CA GLY A 23 -9.53 -1.37 18.62
C GLY A 23 -11.03 -1.38 18.29
N ARG A 24 -11.57 -0.29 17.73
CA ARG A 24 -12.96 -0.28 17.26
C ARG A 24 -13.11 -1.09 15.98
N GLU A 25 -14.14 -1.92 15.91
CA GLU A 25 -14.45 -2.77 14.75
C GLU A 25 -15.02 -1.95 13.59
N VAL A 26 -14.15 -1.33 12.80
CA VAL A 26 -14.53 -0.53 11.62
C VAL A 26 -14.30 -1.30 10.33
N ILE A 27 -13.17 -1.98 10.21
CA ILE A 27 -12.89 -2.92 9.11
C ILE A 27 -13.51 -4.25 9.51
N LEU A 28 -14.52 -4.68 8.75
CA LEU A 28 -15.17 -5.96 8.96
C LEU A 28 -14.55 -7.04 8.06
N PRO A 29 -14.18 -8.23 8.59
CA PRO A 29 -13.54 -9.30 7.83
C PRO A 29 -14.29 -9.70 6.55
N GLU A 30 -15.61 -9.70 6.59
CA GLU A 30 -16.50 -10.05 5.47
C GLU A 30 -16.48 -9.01 4.33
N ASN A 31 -16.11 -7.76 4.64
CA ASN A 31 -16.01 -6.68 3.65
C ASN A 31 -14.64 -6.64 2.96
N LEU A 32 -13.66 -7.38 3.49
CA LEU A 32 -12.32 -7.44 2.91
C LEU A 32 -12.34 -8.29 1.66
N LYS A 33 -12.07 -7.65 0.53
CA LYS A 33 -11.90 -8.35 -0.75
C LYS A 33 -10.44 -8.80 -0.87
N GLU A 34 -10.24 -10.11 -0.89
CA GLU A 34 -8.98 -10.67 -1.33
C GLU A 34 -8.72 -10.29 -2.77
N ARG A 35 -7.50 -9.88 -3.02
CA ARG A 35 -6.97 -9.60 -4.34
C ARG A 35 -5.63 -10.31 -4.40
N ASP A 36 -5.41 -11.07 -5.46
CA ASP A 36 -4.10 -11.67 -5.71
C ASP A 36 -3.04 -10.57 -5.63
N THR A 37 -1.91 -10.80 -4.98
CA THR A 37 -0.86 -9.78 -4.86
C THR A 37 -0.48 -9.20 -6.22
N THR A 38 -0.49 -10.01 -7.28
CA THR A 38 -0.28 -9.60 -8.68
C THR A 38 -1.42 -8.74 -9.22
N GLU A 39 -2.67 -9.06 -8.91
CA GLU A 39 -3.84 -8.23 -9.26
C GLU A 39 -3.82 -6.90 -8.52
N VAL A 40 -3.45 -6.89 -7.24
CA VAL A 40 -3.27 -5.66 -6.48
C VAL A 40 -2.13 -4.86 -7.06
N LEU A 41 -0.98 -5.46 -7.34
CA LEU A 41 0.14 -4.77 -7.96
C LEU A 41 -0.25 -4.17 -9.30
N THR A 42 -1.04 -4.90 -10.09
CA THR A 42 -1.61 -4.40 -11.35
C THR A 42 -2.63 -3.28 -11.10
N ALA A 43 -3.48 -3.39 -10.07
CA ALA A 43 -4.44 -2.36 -9.68
C ALA A 43 -3.76 -1.10 -9.08
N LEU A 44 -2.60 -1.29 -8.46
CA LEU A 44 -1.66 -0.24 -8.05
C LEU A 44 -0.74 0.18 -9.21
N GLY A 45 -0.99 -0.30 -10.44
CA GLY A 45 -0.34 0.04 -11.71
C GLY A 45 1.14 -0.34 -11.85
N LEU A 46 1.67 -1.18 -10.97
CA LEU A 46 3.01 -1.74 -11.07
C LEU A 46 2.98 -2.84 -12.14
N ASP A 47 3.41 -2.51 -13.35
CA ASP A 47 3.46 -3.49 -14.44
C ASP A 47 4.52 -4.58 -14.16
N LYS A 48 4.44 -5.70 -14.88
CA LYS A 48 5.40 -6.81 -14.72
C LYS A 48 6.87 -6.38 -14.92
N LYS A 49 7.14 -5.29 -15.65
CA LYS A 49 8.50 -4.75 -15.85
C LYS A 49 9.00 -3.98 -14.62
N THR A 50 8.13 -3.25 -13.95
CA THR A 50 8.42 -2.54 -12.69
C THR A 50 8.57 -3.54 -11.54
N ILE A 51 7.73 -4.59 -11.53
CA ILE A 51 7.84 -5.72 -10.59
C ILE A 51 9.12 -6.55 -10.83
N ALA A 52 9.67 -6.56 -12.05
CA ALA A 52 10.92 -7.27 -12.36
C ALA A 52 12.16 -6.68 -11.67
N VAL A 53 12.05 -5.49 -11.05
CA VAL A 53 13.05 -5.01 -10.10
C VAL A 53 13.06 -5.97 -8.90
N GLN A 54 14.08 -6.82 -8.80
CA GLN A 54 14.23 -7.89 -7.80
C GLN A 54 13.82 -7.48 -6.38
N LYS A 55 14.21 -6.26 -5.95
CA LYS A 55 13.89 -5.72 -4.62
C LYS A 55 12.39 -5.53 -4.36
N LEU A 56 11.59 -5.19 -5.38
CA LEU A 56 10.14 -5.02 -5.22
C LEU A 56 9.45 -6.38 -5.10
N ARG A 57 9.86 -7.35 -5.92
CA ARG A 57 9.30 -8.71 -5.89
C ARG A 57 9.44 -9.37 -4.52
N ASP A 58 10.62 -9.31 -3.89
CA ASP A 58 10.84 -9.98 -2.60
C ASP A 58 10.05 -9.35 -1.46
N ILE A 59 9.70 -8.07 -1.56
CA ILE A 59 8.92 -7.38 -0.53
C ILE A 59 7.43 -7.71 -0.69
N PHE A 60 6.91 -7.68 -1.91
CA PHE A 60 5.52 -8.07 -2.17
C PHE A 60 5.26 -9.56 -1.94
N LYS A 61 6.27 -10.42 -2.04
CA LYS A 61 6.14 -11.83 -1.65
C LYS A 61 5.61 -12.00 -0.23
N ASN A 62 5.94 -11.08 0.68
CA ASN A 62 5.57 -11.13 2.11
C ASN A 62 4.47 -10.13 2.50
N ALA A 63 3.88 -9.43 1.53
CA ALA A 63 2.80 -8.50 1.78
C ALA A 63 1.43 -9.18 1.70
N SER A 64 0.52 -8.83 2.60
CA SER A 64 -0.92 -9.08 2.50
C SER A 64 -1.60 -7.76 2.17
N ILE A 65 -2.37 -7.71 1.09
CA ILE A 65 -3.01 -6.47 0.65
C ILE A 65 -4.49 -6.71 0.48
N LYS A 66 -5.32 -5.88 1.11
CA LYS A 66 -6.77 -5.99 1.05
C LYS A 66 -7.41 -4.63 0.81
N TYR A 67 -8.52 -4.65 0.08
CA TYR A 67 -9.34 -3.46 -0.17
C TYR A 67 -10.51 -3.43 0.82
N THR A 68 -10.69 -2.30 1.49
CA THR A 68 -11.72 -2.09 2.54
C THR A 68 -13.04 -1.55 1.99
N GLY A 69 -13.12 -1.30 0.68
CA GLY A 69 -14.24 -0.55 0.08
C GLY A 69 -13.96 0.94 -0.09
N LYS A 70 -13.01 1.50 0.68
CA LYS A 70 -12.62 2.93 0.62
C LYS A 70 -11.11 3.15 0.50
N SER A 71 -10.30 2.19 0.96
CA SER A 71 -8.85 2.29 0.97
C SER A 71 -8.21 0.94 0.69
N TYR A 72 -6.98 0.97 0.20
CA TYR A 72 -6.10 -0.19 0.20
C TYR A 72 -5.29 -0.20 1.49
N VAL A 73 -5.26 -1.35 2.17
CA VAL A 73 -4.37 -1.56 3.30
C VAL A 73 -3.33 -2.61 2.90
N VAL A 74 -2.07 -2.21 2.96
CA VAL A 74 -0.89 -3.02 2.64
C VAL A 74 -0.23 -3.40 3.97
N LEU A 75 -0.40 -4.65 4.39
CA LEU A 75 0.34 -5.21 5.52
C LEU A 75 1.63 -5.83 5.01
N ILE A 76 2.76 -5.31 5.46
CA ILE A 76 4.08 -5.85 5.14
C ILE A 76 4.61 -6.54 6.40
N GLY A 77 4.64 -7.87 6.37
CA GLY A 77 5.35 -8.64 7.39
C GLY A 77 6.85 -8.58 7.11
N VAL A 78 7.61 -7.93 8.00
CA VAL A 78 9.08 -8.01 7.99
C VAL A 78 9.44 -9.19 8.87
N GLU A 79 9.52 -10.35 8.22
CA GLU A 79 9.85 -11.60 8.87
C GLU A 79 11.34 -11.88 8.79
N ASN A 80 11.91 -12.30 9.91
CA ASN A 80 13.16 -13.07 9.95
C ASN A 80 14.32 -12.47 9.14
N GLN A 81 14.53 -11.15 9.24
CA GLN A 81 15.86 -10.60 8.99
C GLN A 81 16.62 -10.67 10.29
N SER A 82 17.78 -11.31 10.28
CA SER A 82 18.76 -11.34 11.39
C SER A 82 19.10 -9.93 11.91
N ASP A 83 18.81 -8.91 11.10
CA ASP A 83 19.17 -7.51 11.29
C ASP A 83 18.02 -6.56 11.01
N ILE A 84 18.04 -5.42 11.71
CA ILE A 84 17.03 -4.36 11.64
C ILE A 84 17.23 -3.55 10.36
N HIS A 85 16.16 -3.35 9.60
CA HIS A 85 16.22 -2.57 8.37
C HIS A 85 15.90 -1.10 8.63
N TYR A 86 16.89 -0.30 9.01
CA TYR A 86 16.70 1.12 9.40
C TYR A 86 16.05 2.01 8.33
N SER A 87 16.10 1.66 7.05
CA SER A 87 15.45 2.43 5.98
C SER A 87 13.97 2.08 5.72
N ILE A 88 13.28 1.38 6.63
CA ILE A 88 11.87 1.00 6.45
C ILE A 88 10.96 2.21 6.15
N PRO A 89 11.08 3.38 6.80
CA PRO A 89 10.22 4.51 6.49
C PRO A 89 10.33 5.00 5.04
N VAL A 90 11.54 5.01 4.46
CA VAL A 90 11.76 5.36 3.05
C VAL A 90 11.11 4.33 2.11
N LYS A 91 11.20 3.04 2.47
CA LYS A 91 10.57 1.97 1.69
C LYS A 91 9.05 2.11 1.68
N ASN A 92 8.45 2.36 2.84
CA ASN A 92 6.99 2.56 2.95
C ASN A 92 6.54 3.73 2.08
N MET A 93 7.23 4.88 2.17
CA MET A 93 6.93 6.04 1.32
C MET A 93 7.03 5.70 -0.17
N PHE A 94 8.04 4.92 -0.58
CA PHE A 94 8.18 4.53 -1.98
C PHE A 94 6.96 3.73 -2.49
N TYR A 95 6.38 2.86 -1.66
CA TYR A 95 5.17 2.12 -2.03
C TYR A 95 3.97 3.04 -2.21
N ASP A 96 3.78 3.96 -1.28
CA ASP A 96 2.67 4.92 -1.33
C ASP A 96 2.78 5.79 -2.59
N VAL A 97 3.99 6.32 -2.88
CA VAL A 97 4.24 7.13 -4.09
C VAL A 97 3.97 6.35 -5.37
N MET A 98 4.41 5.09 -5.44
CA MET A 98 4.16 4.24 -6.62
C MET A 98 2.67 3.98 -6.83
N ALA A 99 1.95 3.67 -5.77
CA ALA A 99 0.52 3.44 -5.85
C ALA A 99 -0.25 4.70 -6.30
N TYR A 100 0.05 5.86 -5.70
CA TYR A 100 -0.63 7.11 -6.04
C TYR A 100 -0.27 7.59 -7.46
N GLY A 101 1.00 7.52 -7.86
CA GLY A 101 1.42 7.89 -9.22
C GLY A 101 0.67 7.08 -10.29
N ASN A 102 0.37 5.82 -10.01
CA ASN A 102 -0.39 4.98 -10.92
C ASN A 102 -1.89 5.28 -10.92
N GLN A 103 -2.50 5.61 -9.77
CA GLN A 103 -3.88 6.09 -9.76
C GLN A 103 -4.04 7.33 -10.63
N VAL A 104 -3.13 8.31 -10.52
CA VAL A 104 -3.12 9.50 -11.40
C VAL A 104 -3.01 9.11 -12.87
N LYS A 105 -2.12 8.17 -13.21
CA LYS A 105 -1.92 7.69 -14.58
C LYS A 105 -3.16 7.02 -15.16
N GLU A 106 -3.85 6.16 -14.41
CA GLU A 106 -5.06 5.49 -14.88
C GLU A 106 -6.24 6.45 -14.97
N THR A 107 -6.39 7.39 -14.02
CA THR A 107 -7.35 8.49 -14.11
C THR A 107 -7.13 9.33 -15.37
N ALA A 108 -5.88 9.70 -15.67
CA ALA A 108 -5.53 10.43 -16.89
C ALA A 108 -5.91 9.67 -18.17
N LYS A 109 -5.70 8.35 -18.21
CA LYS A 109 -6.11 7.53 -19.36
C LYS A 109 -7.62 7.50 -19.52
N LYS A 110 -8.36 7.38 -18.41
CA LYS A 110 -9.82 7.41 -18.41
C LYS A 110 -10.31 8.74 -18.99
N HIS A 111 -9.82 9.86 -18.48
CA HIS A 111 -10.19 11.19 -18.98
C HIS A 111 -9.84 11.40 -20.46
N ARG A 112 -8.67 10.92 -20.91
CA ARG A 112 -8.31 10.98 -22.35
C ARG A 112 -9.26 10.17 -23.23
N LYS A 113 -9.77 9.04 -22.73
CA LYS A 113 -10.72 8.19 -23.44
C LYS A 113 -12.12 8.81 -23.47
N GLU A 114 -12.56 9.38 -22.35
CA GLU A 114 -13.90 9.95 -22.17
C GLU A 114 -13.99 11.40 -22.69
N LYS A 115 -12.86 12.08 -22.86
CA LYS A 115 -12.74 13.48 -23.33
C LYS A 115 -13.57 14.44 -22.49
N ASP A 116 -13.55 14.26 -21.18
CA ASP A 116 -14.39 14.92 -20.19
C ASP A 116 -13.65 16.00 -19.36
N THR A 117 -12.39 16.30 -19.69
CA THR A 117 -11.65 17.42 -19.07
C THR A 117 -12.17 18.76 -19.58
N ALA A 118 -12.40 19.73 -18.68
CA ALA A 118 -13.00 21.02 -19.03
C ALA A 118 -11.96 22.11 -19.34
N THR A 119 -10.76 22.00 -18.78
CA THR A 119 -9.70 23.01 -18.93
C THR A 119 -8.41 22.46 -19.54
N SER A 120 -7.57 23.34 -20.09
CA SER A 120 -6.23 22.97 -20.58
C SER A 120 -5.35 22.41 -19.45
N ASP A 121 -5.47 22.94 -18.23
CA ASP A 121 -4.70 22.47 -17.07
C ASP A 121 -5.11 21.05 -16.65
N GLU A 122 -6.40 20.75 -16.65
CA GLU A 122 -6.92 19.38 -16.39
C GLU A 122 -6.48 18.40 -17.47
N PHE A 123 -6.51 18.82 -18.74
CA PHE A 123 -6.04 17.99 -19.85
C PHE A 123 -4.53 17.70 -19.77
N LEU A 124 -3.73 18.73 -19.45
CA LEU A 124 -2.27 18.62 -19.36
C LEU A 124 -1.83 17.79 -18.15
N SER A 125 -2.45 18.01 -16.99
CA SER A 125 -2.18 17.24 -15.77
C SER A 125 -2.73 15.81 -15.83
N GLY A 126 -3.83 15.60 -16.58
CA GLY A 126 -4.54 14.32 -16.61
C GLY A 126 -5.32 14.02 -15.32
N PHE A 127 -5.56 15.03 -14.49
CA PHE A 127 -6.26 14.90 -13.22
C PHE A 127 -7.09 16.16 -12.97
N THR A 128 -8.35 15.98 -12.57
CA THR A 128 -9.30 17.06 -12.32
C THR A 128 -9.31 17.49 -10.86
N LYS A 129 -9.99 18.60 -10.55
CA LYS A 129 -10.14 19.09 -9.17
C LYS A 129 -11.06 18.18 -8.35
N GLU A 130 -11.98 17.52 -9.04
CA GLU A 130 -12.99 16.62 -8.51
C GLU A 130 -12.40 15.24 -8.23
N ASP A 131 -11.36 14.84 -8.97
CA ASP A 131 -10.69 13.56 -8.74
C ASP A 131 -10.15 13.42 -7.32
N LYS A 132 -10.25 12.19 -6.82
CA LYS A 132 -9.76 11.79 -5.50
C LYS A 132 -8.99 10.49 -5.63
N LEU A 133 -7.84 10.45 -4.95
CA LEU A 133 -7.08 9.23 -4.79
C LEU A 133 -7.77 8.31 -3.77
N ILE A 134 -7.74 7.02 -4.05
CA ILE A 134 -8.05 5.98 -3.08
C ILE A 134 -6.86 5.90 -2.11
N PRO A 135 -7.05 6.12 -0.80
CA PRO A 135 -5.97 6.06 0.16
C PRO A 135 -5.28 4.68 0.17
N VAL A 136 -3.96 4.70 0.30
CA VAL A 136 -3.11 3.51 0.50
C VAL A 136 -2.46 3.65 1.87
N ILE A 137 -2.68 2.67 2.72
CA ILE A 137 -2.17 2.65 4.10
C ILE A 137 -1.22 1.47 4.23
N THR A 138 0.06 1.76 4.44
CA THR A 138 1.09 0.75 4.65
C THR A 138 1.33 0.54 6.14
N ILE A 139 1.12 -0.67 6.64
CA ILE A 139 1.45 -1.07 8.01
C ILE A 139 2.58 -2.09 7.95
N THR A 140 3.70 -1.77 8.59
CA THR A 140 4.83 -2.68 8.72
C THR A 140 4.76 -3.40 10.07
N VAL A 141 4.65 -4.72 10.02
CA VAL A 141 4.70 -5.58 11.22
C VAL A 141 6.10 -6.15 11.32
N TYR A 142 6.83 -5.75 12.36
CA TYR A 142 8.16 -6.26 12.65
C TYR A 142 8.06 -7.48 13.56
N LEU A 143 8.51 -8.65 13.07
CA LEU A 143 8.53 -9.92 13.80
C LEU A 143 9.97 -10.42 13.98
N GLY A 144 10.87 -9.54 14.41
CA GLY A 144 12.26 -9.90 14.71
C GLY A 144 12.47 -10.29 16.17
N THR A 145 13.64 -10.87 16.48
CA THR A 145 14.04 -11.25 17.84
C THR A 145 14.73 -10.11 18.60
N LYS A 146 15.26 -9.11 17.89
CA LYS A 146 15.85 -7.89 18.47
C LYS A 146 14.75 -6.88 18.74
N GLU A 147 14.92 -6.01 19.73
CA GLU A 147 14.02 -4.87 19.90
C GLU A 147 14.22 -3.88 18.74
N TRP A 148 13.12 -3.27 18.26
CA TRP A 148 13.21 -2.28 17.18
C TRP A 148 13.78 -0.96 17.70
N ASP A 149 14.98 -0.60 17.25
CA ASP A 149 15.70 0.63 17.57
C ASP A 149 15.82 1.61 16.37
N GLY A 150 15.11 1.33 15.27
CA GLY A 150 15.12 2.15 14.07
C GLY A 150 14.08 3.26 14.00
N PRO A 151 14.14 4.13 12.97
CA PRO A 151 13.15 5.18 12.75
C PRO A 151 11.77 4.59 12.43
N ARG A 152 10.70 5.21 12.94
CA ARG A 152 9.31 4.77 12.73
C ARG A 152 8.57 5.59 11.68
N LYS A 153 9.02 6.82 11.44
CA LYS A 153 8.50 7.72 10.41
C LYS A 153 9.65 8.40 9.69
N LEU A 154 9.37 8.92 8.50
CA LEU A 154 10.39 9.58 7.67
C LEU A 154 11.07 10.75 8.41
N SER A 155 10.32 11.48 9.22
CA SER A 155 10.86 12.60 10.00
C SER A 155 11.85 12.22 11.08
N ASP A 156 11.87 10.96 11.54
CA ASP A 156 12.90 10.47 12.46
C ASP A 156 14.27 10.32 11.76
N MET A 157 14.30 10.37 10.42
CA MET A 157 15.50 10.16 9.62
C MET A 157 16.19 11.46 9.20
N PHE A 158 15.60 12.62 9.49
CA PHE A 158 16.20 13.92 9.21
C PHE A 158 17.16 14.31 10.33
N GLY A 159 18.33 14.84 9.97
CA GLY A 159 19.38 15.28 10.89
C GLY A 159 19.27 16.75 11.27
#